data_AF-A0A7S4CEA2-F1
#
_entry.id   AF-A0A7S4CEA2-F1
#
_cell.length_a   1.000
_cell.length_b   1.000
_cell.length_c   1.000
_cell.angle_alpha   90.00
_cell.angle_beta   90.00
_cell.angle_gamma   90.00
#
_symmetry.space_group_name_H-M   'P 1'
#
loop_
_entity.id
_entity.type
_entity.pdbx_description
1 polymer ?
#
loop_
_entity_poly.entity_id
_entity_poly.type
_entity_poly.pdbx_seq_one_letter_code
_entity_poly.pdbx_strand_id
1 'polypeptide(L)'
;SIDFKPSRTTWGYFSVAPPAGVHEYADSQFGHIFSSGESREIARKGMVMALSQLRIKGEIRTTSEYVMNLLERPEYTNCDVSTSWLDGLLASGEKISQPESQVSVMCAAIHKMNARVEKNHMEYLAFLQAGHAPRNDLLDNSFTEVLILNNIKYIVKGHKLSQTCWDMGLNGSHVRVETRILNDRG
;
A
#
# COMPACT_ATOMS: atom_id res chain seq x y z
N SER A 1 -12.17 0.39 -6.30
CA SER A 1 -12.97 -0.69 -5.70
C SER A 1 -12.93 -0.57 -4.19
N ILE A 2 -14.02 -1.00 -3.53
CA ILE A 2 -14.16 -1.02 -2.08
C ILE A 2 -14.44 -2.47 -1.68
N ASP A 3 -13.61 -3.04 -0.82
CA ASP A 3 -13.79 -4.35 -0.21
C ASP A 3 -13.84 -4.15 1.31
N PHE A 4 -15.03 -4.35 1.87
CA PHE A 4 -15.34 -4.20 3.28
C PHE A 4 -15.99 -5.48 3.80
N LYS A 5 -15.47 -5.99 4.91
CA LYS A 5 -15.96 -7.23 5.54
C LYS A 5 -16.82 -6.88 6.76
N PRO A 6 -18.16 -6.84 6.63
CA PRO A 6 -19.01 -6.64 7.77
C PRO A 6 -18.92 -7.83 8.75
N SER A 7 -19.22 -7.56 10.01
CA SER A 7 -19.33 -8.56 11.07
C SER A 7 -20.66 -8.40 11.79
N ARG A 8 -20.94 -9.25 12.79
CA ARG A 8 -22.16 -9.15 13.60
C ARG A 8 -22.31 -7.79 14.30
N THR A 9 -21.19 -7.15 14.63
CA THR A 9 -21.14 -5.91 15.41
C THR A 9 -20.65 -4.72 14.62
N THR A 10 -20.15 -4.90 13.40
CA THR A 10 -19.61 -3.80 12.59
C THR A 10 -20.13 -3.86 11.16
N TRP A 11 -20.74 -2.79 10.70
CA TRP A 11 -21.35 -2.68 9.37
C TRP A 11 -21.06 -1.30 8.78
N GLY A 12 -21.30 -1.12 7.48
CA GLY A 12 -21.04 0.16 6.82
C GLY A 12 -21.72 0.25 5.46
N TYR A 13 -21.84 1.47 4.96
CA TYR A 13 -22.37 1.74 3.62
C TYR A 13 -21.49 2.78 2.92
N PHE A 14 -21.46 2.71 1.59
CA PHE A 14 -20.63 3.55 0.75
C PHE A 14 -21.49 4.12 -0.39
N SER A 15 -21.36 5.42 -0.67
CA SER A 15 -22.09 6.11 -1.74
C SER A 15 -21.46 5.93 -3.12
N VAL A 16 -20.29 5.28 -3.19
CA VAL A 16 -19.53 5.07 -4.41
C VAL A 16 -19.38 3.57 -4.68
N ALA A 17 -19.89 3.12 -5.82
CA ALA A 17 -19.75 1.73 -6.28
C ALA A 17 -19.00 1.70 -7.62
N PRO A 18 -18.07 0.76 -7.86
CA PRO A 18 -17.46 0.59 -9.18
C PRO A 18 -18.53 0.35 -10.26
N PRO A 19 -18.42 0.97 -11.46
CA PRO A 19 -17.33 1.80 -11.98
C PRO A 19 -17.48 3.31 -11.71
N ALA A 20 -18.47 3.74 -10.92
CA ALA A 20 -18.69 5.15 -10.62
C ALA A 20 -17.50 5.74 -9.84
N GLY A 21 -16.98 6.85 -10.35
CA GLY A 21 -15.95 7.64 -9.70
C GLY A 21 -16.53 8.70 -8.76
N VAL A 22 -15.69 9.23 -7.88
CA VAL A 22 -16.00 10.45 -7.12
C VAL A 22 -15.73 11.63 -8.05
N HIS A 23 -16.74 12.44 -8.35
CA HIS A 23 -16.59 13.65 -9.16
C HIS A 23 -16.28 14.87 -8.29
N GLU A 24 -15.84 15.97 -8.91
CA GLU A 24 -15.43 17.20 -8.21
C GLU A 24 -16.54 17.82 -7.35
N TYR A 25 -17.80 17.69 -7.74
CA TYR A 25 -18.95 18.17 -6.96
C TYR A 25 -19.45 17.19 -5.88
N ALA A 26 -18.78 16.05 -5.68
CA ALA A 26 -19.19 15.05 -4.70
C ALA A 26 -18.61 15.39 -3.33
N ASP A 27 -19.31 14.98 -2.27
CA ASP A 27 -18.76 15.06 -0.91
C ASP A 27 -17.51 14.16 -0.82
N SER A 28 -16.48 14.67 -0.15
CA SER A 28 -15.27 13.91 0.19
C SER A 28 -15.57 12.69 1.08
N GLN A 29 -16.66 12.73 1.84
CA GLN A 29 -17.17 11.58 2.58
C GLN A 29 -18.00 10.68 1.68
N PHE A 30 -17.42 9.56 1.28
CA PHE A 30 -18.08 8.56 0.42
C PHE A 30 -18.52 7.29 1.16
N GLY A 31 -18.42 7.24 2.48
CA GLY A 31 -18.89 6.09 3.25
C GLY A 31 -18.86 6.28 4.76
N HIS A 32 -19.65 5.46 5.43
CA HIS A 32 -19.73 5.38 6.89
C HIS A 32 -19.59 3.94 7.35
N ILE A 33 -18.89 3.76 8.47
CA ILE A 33 -18.74 2.48 9.16
C ILE A 33 -19.19 2.69 10.60
N PHE A 34 -19.98 1.76 11.12
CA PHE A 34 -20.54 1.76 12.47
C PHE A 34 -20.15 0.48 13.17
N SER A 35 -19.67 0.60 14.41
CA SER A 35 -19.36 -0.54 15.27
C SER A 35 -20.14 -0.44 16.58
N SER A 36 -20.70 -1.55 17.03
CA SER A 36 -21.48 -1.68 18.26
C SER A 36 -20.84 -2.70 19.22
N GLY A 37 -21.15 -2.57 20.51
CA GLY A 37 -20.64 -3.46 21.54
C GLY A 37 -21.26 -3.15 22.89
N GLU A 38 -21.17 -4.09 23.83
CA GLU A 38 -21.71 -3.93 25.19
C GLU A 38 -20.98 -2.83 25.99
N SER A 39 -19.76 -2.48 25.57
CA SER A 39 -19.00 -1.36 26.12
C SER A 39 -18.35 -0.54 25.01
N ARG A 40 -17.96 0.69 25.34
CA ARG A 40 -17.18 1.56 24.46
C ARG A 40 -15.94 0.87 23.92
N GLU A 41 -15.21 0.12 24.76
CA GLU A 41 -14.00 -0.57 24.34
C GLU A 41 -14.27 -1.72 23.37
N ILE A 42 -15.39 -2.43 23.52
CA ILE A 42 -15.78 -3.48 22.56
C ILE A 42 -16.11 -2.86 21.20
N ALA A 43 -16.89 -1.78 21.17
CA ALA A 43 -17.21 -1.06 19.94
C ALA A 43 -15.95 -0.46 19.28
N ARG A 44 -15.05 0.14 20.06
CA ARG A 44 -13.78 0.70 19.57
C ARG A 44 -12.91 -0.39 18.94
N LYS A 45 -12.71 -1.52 19.62
CA LYS A 45 -11.94 -2.65 19.09
C LYS A 45 -12.59 -3.25 17.83
N GLY A 46 -13.91 -3.34 17.80
CA GLY A 46 -14.66 -3.76 16.60
C GLY A 46 -14.39 -2.84 15.41
N MET A 47 -14.38 -1.52 15.63
CA MET A 47 -14.03 -0.54 14.60
C MET A 47 -12.59 -0.69 14.11
N VAL A 48 -11.62 -0.82 15.02
CA VAL A 48 -10.20 -1.03 14.66
C VAL A 48 -10.03 -2.28 13.80
N MET A 49 -10.65 -3.40 14.20
CA MET A 49 -10.61 -4.64 13.41
C MET A 49 -11.23 -4.46 12.03
N ALA A 50 -12.36 -3.77 11.92
CA ALA A 50 -13.02 -3.53 10.64
C ALA A 50 -12.18 -2.63 9.72
N LEU A 51 -11.56 -1.57 10.25
CA LEU A 51 -10.66 -0.70 9.50
C LEU A 51 -9.39 -1.42 9.04
N SER A 52 -8.84 -2.34 9.85
CA SER A 52 -7.67 -3.14 9.47
C SER A 52 -7.92 -4.07 8.27
N GLN A 53 -9.19 -4.41 8.02
CA GLN A 53 -9.60 -5.28 6.92
C GLN A 53 -10.20 -4.51 5.75
N LEU A 54 -10.44 -3.21 5.90
CA LEU A 54 -11.00 -2.35 4.87
C LEU A 54 -9.97 -2.13 3.77
N ARG A 55 -10.30 -2.57 2.56
CA ARG A 55 -9.46 -2.38 1.37
C ARG A 55 -10.17 -1.44 0.41
N ILE A 56 -9.70 -0.20 0.34
CA ILE A 56 -10.14 0.78 -0.66
C ILE A 56 -9.00 0.97 -1.65
N LYS A 57 -9.20 0.49 -2.88
CA LYS A 57 -8.26 0.70 -4.00
C LYS A 57 -8.83 1.76 -4.93
N GLY A 58 -8.12 2.87 -5.11
CA GLY A 58 -8.53 3.96 -6.02
C GLY A 58 -7.46 5.04 -6.10
N GLU A 59 -7.71 6.06 -6.92
CA GLU A 59 -6.82 7.22 -7.05
C GLU A 59 -6.86 8.13 -5.80
N ILE A 60 -7.95 8.06 -5.05
CA ILE A 60 -8.18 8.89 -3.86
C ILE A 60 -7.57 8.21 -2.64
N ARG A 61 -6.72 8.95 -1.92
CA ARG A 61 -6.20 8.55 -0.61
C ARG A 61 -7.32 8.62 0.43
N THR A 62 -7.39 7.61 1.30
CA THR A 62 -8.40 7.53 2.37
C THR A 62 -7.79 7.85 3.73
N THR A 63 -8.64 8.24 4.67
CA THR A 63 -8.25 8.53 6.07
C THR A 63 -8.33 7.30 6.98
N SER A 64 -8.68 6.13 6.44
CA SER A 64 -8.95 4.90 7.22
C SER A 64 -7.77 4.47 8.09
N GLU A 65 -6.54 4.57 7.57
CA GLU A 65 -5.33 4.26 8.33
C GLU A 65 -5.09 5.26 9.47
N TYR A 66 -5.34 6.54 9.24
CA TYR A 66 -5.22 7.58 10.26
C TYR A 66 -6.25 7.39 11.38
N VAL A 67 -7.51 7.13 11.02
CA VAL A 67 -8.59 6.88 11.98
C VAL A 67 -8.30 5.63 12.81
N MET A 68 -7.80 4.55 12.19
CA MET A 68 -7.41 3.34 12.91
C MET A 68 -6.36 3.65 13.99
N ASN A 69 -5.29 4.37 13.66
CA ASN A 69 -4.27 4.77 14.63
C ASN A 69 -4.83 5.70 15.72
N LEU A 70 -5.72 6.64 15.36
CA LEU A 70 -6.38 7.54 16.32
C LEU A 70 -7.15 6.75 17.39
N LEU A 71 -7.85 5.70 16.98
CA LEU A 71 -8.62 4.84 17.88
C LEU A 71 -7.74 4.02 18.83
N GLU A 72 -6.47 3.79 18.51
CA GLU A 72 -5.53 3.02 19.34
C GLU A 72 -4.76 3.88 20.34
N ARG A 73 -4.88 5.21 20.25
CA ARG A 73 -4.18 6.13 21.15
C ARG A 73 -4.65 6.02 22.62
N PRO A 74 -3.74 6.19 23.59
CA PRO A 74 -4.10 6.21 25.01
C PRO A 74 -5.14 7.29 25.36
N GLU A 75 -5.00 8.48 24.80
CA GLU A 75 -5.91 9.62 25.03
C GLU A 75 -7.34 9.26 24.59
N TYR A 76 -7.48 8.66 23.40
CA TYR A 76 -8.77 8.17 22.93
C TYR A 76 -9.28 6.99 23.77
N THR A 77 -8.42 6.04 24.14
CA THR A 77 -8.82 4.87 24.94
C THR A 77 -9.33 5.28 26.34
N ASN A 78 -8.69 6.28 26.95
CA ASN A 78 -9.03 6.78 28.28
C ASN A 78 -10.14 7.83 28.30
N CYS A 79 -10.75 8.14 27.14
CA CYS A 79 -11.73 9.22 26.98
C CYS A 79 -11.18 10.62 27.36
N ASP A 80 -9.87 10.81 27.28
CA ASP A 80 -9.19 12.08 27.54
C ASP A 80 -8.98 12.85 26.24
N VAL A 81 -10.09 13.24 25.61
CA VAL A 81 -10.09 13.95 24.33
C VAL A 81 -10.93 15.21 24.42
N SER A 82 -10.39 16.32 23.93
CA SER A 82 -11.12 17.58 23.75
C SER A 82 -11.52 17.76 22.28
N THR A 83 -12.38 18.74 22.00
CA THR A 83 -12.72 19.12 20.62
C THR A 83 -11.53 19.67 19.84
N SER A 84 -10.50 20.18 20.52
CA SER A 84 -9.25 20.69 19.93
C SER A 84 -8.11 19.67 19.89
N TRP A 85 -8.31 18.46 20.43
CA TRP A 85 -7.25 17.45 20.54
C TRP A 85 -6.69 17.06 19.18
N LEU A 86 -7.58 16.84 18.19
CA LEU A 86 -7.16 16.47 16.84
C LEU A 86 -6.35 17.57 16.16
N ASP A 87 -6.74 18.83 16.35
CA ASP A 87 -6.00 19.98 15.80
C ASP A 87 -4.59 20.07 16.40
N GLY A 88 -4.46 19.77 17.70
CA GLY A 88 -3.17 19.67 18.38
C GLY A 88 -2.26 18.60 17.78
N LEU A 89 -2.81 17.44 17.44
CA LEU A 89 -2.07 16.36 16.76
C LEU A 89 -1.65 16.73 15.33
N LEU A 90 -2.49 17.45 14.61
CA LEU A 90 -2.14 17.93 13.27
C LEU A 90 -1.04 18.99 13.33
N ALA A 91 -1.10 19.88 14.32
CA ALA A 91 -0.11 20.93 14.53
C ALA A 91 1.27 20.38 14.95
N SER A 92 1.32 19.25 15.67
CA SER A 92 2.58 18.61 16.05
C SER A 92 3.30 17.96 14.87
N GLY A 93 2.62 17.78 13.73
CA GLY A 93 3.18 17.15 12.54
C GLY A 93 3.49 15.66 12.71
N GLU A 94 2.85 15.01 13.68
CA GLU A 94 3.06 13.59 13.94
C GLU A 94 2.61 12.75 12.75
N LYS A 95 3.54 11.98 12.19
CA LYS A 95 3.26 11.12 11.05
C LYS A 95 2.75 9.76 11.53
N ILE A 96 1.78 9.23 10.79
CA ILE A 96 1.35 7.83 10.90
C ILE A 96 2.57 6.91 10.80
N SER A 97 2.58 5.83 11.59
CA SER A 97 3.59 4.78 11.54
C SER A 97 3.77 4.27 10.11
N GLN A 98 4.86 4.65 9.46
CA GLN A 98 5.23 4.13 8.15
C GLN A 98 6.03 2.83 8.30
N PRO A 99 5.99 1.93 7.31
CA PRO A 99 6.90 0.80 7.28
C PRO A 99 8.35 1.26 7.37
N GLU A 100 9.22 0.38 7.87
CA GLU A 100 10.66 0.66 7.92
C GLU A 100 11.17 1.05 6.53
N SER A 101 11.98 2.12 6.46
CA SER A 101 12.45 2.68 5.19
C SER A 101 13.15 1.64 4.32
N GLN A 102 13.88 0.69 4.92
CA GLN A 102 14.54 -0.40 4.22
C GLN A 102 13.53 -1.30 3.50
N VAL A 103 12.46 -1.72 4.20
CA VAL A 103 11.40 -2.56 3.62
C VAL A 103 10.69 -1.81 2.49
N SER A 104 10.34 -0.54 2.69
CA SER A 104 9.70 0.27 1.65
C SER A 104 10.56 0.40 0.39
N VAL A 105 11.86 0.67 0.56
CA VAL A 105 12.82 0.80 -0.55
C VAL A 105 12.98 -0.53 -1.29
N MET A 106 13.13 -1.64 -0.56
CA MET A 106 13.28 -2.97 -1.18
C MET A 106 12.03 -3.38 -1.95
N CYS A 107 10.85 -3.25 -1.36
CA CYS A 107 9.58 -3.57 -2.02
C CYS A 107 9.37 -2.71 -3.27
N ALA A 108 9.63 -1.41 -3.20
CA ALA A 108 9.51 -0.51 -4.34
C ALA A 108 10.50 -0.85 -5.47
N ALA A 109 11.75 -1.19 -5.12
CA ALA A 109 12.76 -1.59 -6.10
C ALA A 109 12.35 -2.88 -6.81
N ILE A 110 11.98 -3.92 -6.06
CA ILE A 110 11.53 -5.20 -6.60
C ILE A 110 10.31 -5.01 -7.51
N HIS A 111 9.33 -4.20 -7.10
CA HIS A 111 8.15 -3.93 -7.89
C HIS A 111 8.50 -3.30 -9.25
N LYS A 112 9.37 -2.28 -9.26
CA LYS A 112 9.85 -1.65 -10.50
C LYS A 112 10.66 -2.60 -11.38
N MET A 113 11.57 -3.36 -10.77
CA MET A 113 12.41 -4.34 -11.49
C MET A 113 11.56 -5.46 -12.09
N ASN A 114 10.57 -6.00 -11.37
CA ASN A 114 9.63 -6.97 -11.91
C ASN A 114 8.82 -6.41 -13.07
N ALA A 115 8.31 -5.17 -12.94
CA ALA A 115 7.60 -4.51 -14.04
C ALA A 115 8.49 -4.29 -15.27
N ARG A 116 9.79 -3.99 -15.07
CA ARG A 116 10.77 -3.88 -16.15
C ARG A 116 11.02 -5.23 -16.81
N VAL A 117 11.22 -6.30 -16.05
CA VAL A 117 11.40 -7.66 -16.58
C VAL A 117 10.20 -8.05 -17.44
N GLU A 118 8.99 -7.82 -16.95
CA GLU A 118 7.78 -8.16 -17.70
C GLU A 118 7.68 -7.35 -19.00
N LYS A 119 7.97 -6.04 -18.95
CA LYS A 119 8.02 -5.20 -20.14
C LYS A 119 9.04 -5.72 -21.16
N ASN A 120 10.27 -6.00 -20.72
CA ASN A 120 11.33 -6.46 -21.60
C ASN A 120 10.98 -7.81 -22.23
N HIS A 121 10.36 -8.72 -21.46
CA HIS A 121 9.91 -10.01 -21.95
C HIS A 121 8.79 -9.87 -23.01
N MET A 122 7.80 -9.01 -22.77
CA MET A 122 6.76 -8.71 -23.76
C MET A 122 7.35 -8.12 -25.06
N GLU A 123 8.31 -7.20 -24.93
CA GLU A 123 8.99 -6.58 -26.07
C GLU A 123 9.81 -7.60 -26.86
N TYR A 124 10.54 -8.47 -26.16
CA TYR A 124 11.30 -9.56 -26.77
C TYR A 124 10.40 -10.49 -27.59
N LEU A 125 9.26 -10.90 -27.03
CA LEU A 125 8.28 -11.73 -27.73
C LEU A 125 7.66 -11.02 -28.94
N ALA A 126 7.36 -9.73 -28.83
CA ALA A 126 6.81 -8.95 -29.93
C ALA A 126 7.77 -8.89 -31.13
N PHE A 127 9.06 -8.72 -30.90
CA PHE A 127 10.07 -8.78 -31.96
C PHE A 127 10.10 -10.15 -32.65
N LEU A 128 10.10 -11.24 -31.87
CA LEU A 128 10.07 -12.58 -32.41
C LEU A 128 8.82 -12.85 -33.24
N GLN A 129 7.65 -12.40 -32.77
CA GLN A 129 6.38 -12.53 -33.50
C GLN A 129 6.39 -11.74 -34.82
N ALA A 130 7.08 -10.61 -34.85
CA ALA A 130 7.31 -9.83 -36.08
C ALA A 130 8.39 -10.42 -37.00
N GLY A 131 9.05 -11.52 -36.62
CA GLY A 131 10.14 -12.13 -37.39
C GLY A 131 11.47 -11.37 -37.29
N HIS A 132 11.60 -10.44 -36.34
CA HIS A 132 12.82 -9.69 -36.09
C HIS A 132 13.68 -10.36 -35.00
N ALA A 133 15.00 -10.23 -35.11
CA ALA A 133 15.91 -10.67 -34.06
C ALA A 133 15.87 -9.64 -32.89
N PRO A 134 15.38 -10.03 -31.70
CA PRO A 134 15.40 -9.16 -30.54
C PRO A 134 16.83 -8.97 -30.02
N ARG A 135 17.03 -7.91 -29.23
CA ARG A 135 18.31 -7.67 -28.56
C ARG A 135 18.44 -8.53 -27.30
N ASN A 136 19.66 -8.97 -27.00
CA ASN A 136 19.94 -9.83 -25.85
C ASN A 136 19.81 -9.11 -24.50
N ASP A 137 19.99 -7.79 -24.47
CA ASP A 137 19.85 -6.93 -23.27
C ASP A 137 18.43 -6.96 -22.69
N LEU A 138 17.41 -7.25 -23.50
CA LEU A 138 16.03 -7.47 -23.04
C LEU A 138 15.92 -8.66 -22.08
N LEU A 139 16.83 -9.62 -22.15
CA LEU A 139 16.88 -10.80 -21.27
C LEU A 139 17.89 -10.64 -20.12
N ASP A 140 18.44 -9.44 -19.91
CA ASP A 140 19.32 -9.17 -18.78
C ASP A 140 18.61 -9.50 -17.46
N ASN A 141 19.34 -10.16 -16.57
CA ASN A 141 18.85 -10.52 -15.25
C ASN A 141 19.31 -9.54 -14.16
N SER A 142 20.04 -8.48 -14.53
CA SER A 142 20.69 -7.55 -13.62
C SER A 142 20.11 -6.15 -13.80
N PHE A 143 19.63 -5.57 -12.72
CA PHE A 143 18.90 -4.30 -12.73
C PHE A 143 19.46 -3.35 -11.67
N THR A 144 19.40 -2.06 -11.95
CA THR A 144 19.72 -1.01 -10.97
C THR A 144 18.59 0.00 -10.94
N GLU A 145 18.01 0.22 -9.77
CA GLU A 145 16.94 1.19 -9.56
C GLU A 145 17.40 2.28 -8.60
N VAL A 146 17.03 3.52 -8.93
CA VAL A 146 17.28 4.69 -8.09
C VAL A 146 15.95 5.13 -7.49
N LEU A 147 15.89 5.15 -6.16
CA LEU A 147 14.71 5.53 -5.39
C LEU A 147 15.04 6.71 -4.48
N ILE A 148 14.05 7.56 -4.23
CA ILE A 148 14.16 8.66 -3.28
C ILE A 148 13.04 8.49 -2.25
N LEU A 149 13.41 8.30 -0.99
CA LEU A 149 12.47 8.18 0.13
C LEU A 149 12.92 9.12 1.25
N ASN A 150 12.02 9.99 1.73
CA ASN A 150 12.31 10.97 2.78
C ASN A 150 13.57 11.81 2.50
N ASN A 151 13.72 12.27 1.25
CA ASN A 151 14.87 13.04 0.76
C ASN A 151 16.23 12.30 0.79
N ILE A 152 16.23 10.98 0.99
CA ILE A 152 17.42 10.12 0.91
C ILE A 152 17.38 9.35 -0.41
N LYS A 153 18.49 9.37 -1.15
CA LYS A 153 18.67 8.64 -2.41
C LYS A 153 19.20 7.23 -2.13
N TYR A 154 18.47 6.22 -2.60
CA TYR A 154 18.84 4.82 -2.54
C TYR A 154 19.17 4.31 -3.95
N ILE A 155 20.30 3.62 -4.09
CA ILE A 155 20.70 2.94 -5.33
C ILE A 155 20.67 1.45 -5.04
N VAL A 156 19.63 0.79 -5.52
CA VAL A 156 19.39 -0.63 -5.28
C VAL A 156 19.79 -1.42 -6.52
N LYS A 157 20.60 -2.45 -6.34
CA LYS A 157 20.94 -3.42 -7.39
C LYS A 157 20.12 -4.69 -7.17
N GLY A 158 19.56 -5.25 -8.22
CA GLY A 158 18.76 -6.47 -8.14
C GLY A 158 19.17 -7.44 -9.22
N HIS A 159 19.37 -8.70 -8.84
CA HIS A 159 19.66 -9.80 -9.76
C HIS A 159 18.53 -10.82 -9.70
N LYS A 160 17.89 -11.10 -10.84
CA LYS A 160 16.83 -12.09 -10.95
C LYS A 160 17.45 -13.49 -11.02
N LEU A 161 17.26 -14.27 -9.96
CA LEU A 161 17.81 -15.62 -9.83
C LEU A 161 16.86 -16.68 -10.42
N SER A 162 15.56 -16.44 -10.32
CA SER A 162 14.52 -17.30 -10.88
C SER A 162 13.27 -16.48 -11.20
N GLN A 163 12.21 -17.14 -11.68
CA GLN A 163 10.92 -16.47 -11.93
C GLN A 163 10.38 -15.78 -10.67
N THR A 164 10.66 -16.31 -9.49
CA THR A 164 10.13 -15.83 -8.20
C THR A 164 11.20 -15.27 -7.27
N CYS A 165 12.49 -15.47 -7.54
CA CYS A 165 13.56 -15.17 -6.60
C CYS A 165 14.50 -14.05 -7.10
N TRP A 166 14.83 -13.14 -6.19
CA TRP A 166 15.70 -11.99 -6.41
C TRP A 166 16.82 -11.96 -5.37
N ASP A 167 18.03 -11.59 -5.80
CA ASP A 167 19.10 -11.12 -4.91
C ASP A 167 19.17 -9.59 -4.98
N MET A 168 18.93 -8.93 -3.85
CA MET A 168 18.82 -7.48 -3.75
C MET A 168 20.01 -6.94 -2.97
N GLY A 169 20.77 -6.04 -3.59
CA GLY A 169 21.94 -5.39 -3.03
C GLY A 169 21.70 -3.91 -2.72
N LEU A 170 22.11 -3.48 -1.52
CA LEU A 170 22.15 -2.08 -1.09
C LEU A 170 23.41 -1.84 -0.25
N ASN A 171 24.25 -0.87 -0.63
CA ASN A 171 25.47 -0.48 0.10
C ASN A 171 26.41 -1.64 0.45
N GLY A 172 26.55 -2.63 -0.43
CA GLY A 172 27.38 -3.82 -0.23
C GLY A 172 26.76 -4.93 0.63
N SER A 173 25.58 -4.70 1.21
CA SER A 173 24.76 -5.75 1.82
C SER A 173 23.83 -6.37 0.78
N HIS A 174 23.50 -7.66 0.94
CA HIS A 174 22.65 -8.41 0.04
C HIS A 174 21.55 -9.15 0.81
N VAL A 175 20.37 -9.23 0.23
CA VAL A 175 19.23 -9.98 0.77
C VAL A 175 18.52 -10.73 -0.35
N ARG A 176 18.25 -12.01 -0.11
CA ARG A 176 17.43 -12.82 -1.00
C ARG A 176 15.95 -12.61 -0.70
N VAL A 177 15.16 -12.32 -1.74
CA VAL A 177 13.74 -12.05 -1.61
C VAL A 177 12.95 -12.94 -2.58
N GLU A 178 11.90 -13.57 -2.07
CA GLU A 178 10.93 -14.30 -2.86
C GLU A 178 9.70 -13.44 -3.17
N THR A 179 9.23 -13.53 -4.40
CA THR A 179 8.13 -12.74 -4.94
C THR A 179 7.11 -13.67 -5.56
N ARG A 180 5.83 -13.34 -5.37
CA ARG A 180 4.71 -14.04 -5.99
C ARG A 180 3.70 -12.99 -6.44
N ILE A 181 3.23 -13.13 -7.68
CA ILE A 181 2.15 -12.30 -8.21
C ILE A 181 0.84 -12.78 -7.59
N LEU A 182 0.10 -11.87 -6.97
CA LEU A 182 -1.23 -12.15 -6.42
C LEU A 182 -2.29 -12.05 -7.52
N ASN A 183 -3.38 -12.79 -7.38
CA ASN A 183 -4.49 -12.80 -8.35
C ASN A 183 -5.15 -11.42 -8.52
N ASP A 184 -5.04 -10.54 -7.52
CA ASP A 184 -5.54 -9.16 -7.56
C ASP A 184 -4.49 -8.15 -8.05
N ARG A 185 -3.42 -8.65 -8.71
CA ARG A 185 -2.28 -7.89 -9.24
C ARG A 185 -1.44 -7.17 -8.16
N GLY A 186 -1.58 -7.59 -6.90
CA GLY A 186 -0.68 -7.23 -5.81
C GLY A 186 0.65 -7.98 -5.86
#